data_AF-A0A3P6EM97-F1
#
_entry.id   AF-A0A3P6EM97-F1
#
_cell.length_a   1.000
_cell.length_b   1.000
_cell.length_c   1.000
_cell.angle_alpha   90.00
_cell.angle_beta   90.00
_cell.angle_gamma   90.00
#
_symmetry.space_group_name_H-M   'P 1'
#
loop_
_entity.id
_entity.type
_entity.pdbx_description
1 polymer ?
#
loop_
_entity_poly.entity_id
_entity_poly.type
_entity_poly.pdbx_seq_one_letter_code
_entity_poly.pdbx_strand_id
1 'polypeptide(L)' 'MGKIQLMGTQNLRRRETVLHSELEALRWAMESMLHHSTCQRFETDCTDLIAMIADPQAWPNFTTELEVIQILQMCFPDFK' A
#
# COMPACT_ATOMS: atom_id res chain seq x y z
N MET A 1 -21.69 16.39 9.23
CA MET A 1 -21.33 16.45 7.80
C MET A 1 -19.83 16.20 7.68
N GLY A 2 -19.43 15.05 7.15
CA GLY A 2 -18.01 14.68 7.02
C GLY A 2 -17.33 15.52 5.95
N LYS A 3 -16.17 16.09 6.26
CA LYS A 3 -15.35 16.85 5.31
C LYS A 3 -14.61 15.85 4.42
N ILE A 4 -14.92 15.84 3.13
CA ILE A 4 -14.19 15.00 2.16
C ILE A 4 -12.80 15.60 2.00
N GLN A 5 -11.77 14.88 2.42
CA GLN A 5 -10.37 15.27 2.25
C GLN A 5 -9.77 14.43 1.13
N LEU A 6 -9.41 15.07 0.02
CA LEU A 6 -8.64 14.44 -1.04
C LEU A 6 -7.18 14.42 -0.62
N MET A 7 -6.57 13.23 -0.60
CA MET A 7 -5.16 13.05 -0.32
C MET A 7 -4.56 12.26 -1.49
N GLY A 8 -3.32 12.56 -1.86
CA GLY A 8 -2.59 11.80 -2.88
C GLY A 8 -1.08 11.90 -2.67
N THR A 9 -0.34 10.96 -3.26
CA THR A 9 1.12 10.94 -3.26
C THR A 9 1.68 11.59 -4.52
N GLN A 10 2.85 12.22 -4.39
CA GLN A 10 3.64 12.63 -5.54
C GLN A 10 4.73 11.59 -5.81
N ASN A 11 4.92 11.24 -7.08
CA ASN A 11 5.91 10.23 -7.49
C ASN A 11 7.34 10.61 -7.07
N LEU A 12 8.03 9.72 -6.35
CA LEU A 12 9.44 9.87 -5.99
C LEU A 12 10.34 9.21 -7.05
N ARG A 13 11.44 9.91 -7.38
CA ARG A 13 12.59 9.56 -8.27
C ARG A 13 12.32 8.72 -9.54
N ARG A 14 12.82 9.21 -10.69
CA ARG A 14 12.75 8.62 -12.06
C ARG A 14 13.29 7.18 -12.28
N ARG A 15 13.64 6.41 -11.25
CA ARG A 15 14.27 5.08 -11.38
C ARG A 15 13.51 3.93 -10.71
N GLU A 16 12.33 4.19 -10.15
CA GLU A 16 11.49 3.14 -9.57
C GLU A 16 10.61 2.51 -10.67
N THR A 17 10.44 1.19 -10.58
CA THR A 17 9.54 0.45 -11.48
C THR A 17 8.10 0.84 -11.19
N VAL A 18 7.18 0.61 -12.14
CA VAL A 18 5.75 0.82 -11.92
C VAL A 18 5.28 0.11 -10.63
N LEU A 19 5.80 -1.10 -10.40
CA LEU A 19 5.48 -1.91 -9.22
C LEU A 19 5.96 -1.29 -7.90
N HIS A 20 7.11 -0.61 -7.89
CA HIS A 20 7.55 0.16 -6.71
C HIS A 20 6.59 1.32 -6.42
N SER A 21 6.13 2.04 -7.45
CA SER A 21 5.17 3.13 -7.26
C SER A 21 3.82 2.64 -6.73
N GLU A 22 3.33 1.50 -7.21
CA GLU A 22 2.09 0.87 -6.72
C GLU A 22 2.21 0.45 -5.24
N LEU A 23 3.34 -0.17 -4.88
CA LEU A 23 3.61 -0.59 -3.51
C LEU A 23 3.74 0.59 -2.55
N GLU A 24 4.44 1.65 -2.97
CA GLU A 24 4.58 2.89 -2.20
C GLU A 24 3.24 3.64 -2.07
N ALA A 25 2.41 3.61 -3.11
CA ALA A 25 1.06 4.16 -3.06
C ALA A 25 0.19 3.41 -2.04
N LEU A 26 0.26 2.08 -2.02
CA LEU A 26 -0.43 1.26 -1.00
C LEU A 26 0.09 1.58 0.40
N ARG A 27 1.41 1.63 0.61
CA ARG A 27 2.03 1.97 1.90
C ARG A 27 1.51 3.30 2.41
N TRP A 28 1.59 4.32 1.58
CA TRP A 28 1.14 5.66 1.94
C TRP A 28 -0.36 5.71 2.21
N ALA A 29 -1.18 4.98 1.43
CA ALA A 29 -2.62 4.92 1.66
C ALA A 29 -2.92 4.30 3.04
N MET A 30 -2.24 3.21 3.40
CA MET A 30 -2.38 2.57 4.70
C MET A 30 -1.92 3.49 5.84
N GLU A 31 -0.73 4.09 5.74
CA GLU A 31 -0.23 5.06 6.73
C GLU A 31 -1.15 6.27 6.90
N SER A 32 -1.72 6.76 5.80
CA SER A 32 -2.65 7.89 5.83
C SER A 32 -3.98 7.50 6.48
N MET A 33 -4.52 6.33 6.14
CA MET A 33 -5.77 5.86 6.75
C MET A 33 -5.61 5.63 8.26
N LEU A 34 -4.47 5.12 8.73
CA LEU A 34 -4.21 4.95 10.17
C LEU A 34 -4.41 6.25 10.98
N HIS A 35 -4.03 7.39 10.42
CA HIS A 35 -4.09 8.68 11.12
C HIS A 35 -5.39 9.45 10.87
N HIS A 36 -6.10 9.16 9.78
CA HIS A 36 -7.14 10.05 9.28
C HIS A 36 -8.51 9.39 9.07
N SER A 37 -8.63 8.07 9.17
CA SER A 37 -9.86 7.34 8.84
C SER A 37 -10.00 6.01 9.57
N THR A 38 -11.23 5.48 9.62
CA THR A 38 -11.50 4.09 10.01
C THR A 38 -11.60 3.16 8.78
N CYS A 39 -11.27 3.67 7.59
CA CYS A 39 -11.28 2.88 6.36
C CYS A 39 -10.20 1.81 6.40
N GLN A 40 -10.60 0.57 6.11
CA GLN A 40 -9.70 -0.58 6.06
C GLN A 40 -9.73 -1.30 4.70
N ARG A 41 -10.45 -0.74 3.72
CA ARG A 41 -10.57 -1.30 2.37
C ARG A 41 -9.67 -0.52 1.42
N PHE A 42 -8.83 -1.24 0.70
CA PHE A 42 -7.93 -0.71 -0.30
C PHE A 42 -8.18 -1.47 -1.60
N GLU A 43 -8.20 -0.76 -2.72
CA GLU A 43 -8.43 -1.34 -4.04
C GLU A 43 -7.26 -0.93 -4.95
N THR A 44 -6.81 -1.87 -5.76
CA THR A 44 -5.77 -1.68 -6.78
C THR A 44 -6.15 -2.49 -8.01
N ASP A 45 -5.88 -1.95 -9.20
CA ASP A 45 -6.00 -2.65 -10.48
C ASP A 45 -4.70 -3.37 -10.88
N CYS A 46 -3.64 -3.23 -10.07
CA CYS A 46 -2.35 -3.86 -10.31
C CYS A 46 -2.35 -5.33 -9.87
N THR A 47 -2.44 -6.25 -10.84
CA THR A 47 -2.42 -7.70 -10.58
C THR A 47 -1.10 -8.17 -9.96
N ASP A 48 0.02 -7.55 -10.33
CA ASP A 48 1.33 -7.89 -9.79
C ASP A 48 1.43 -7.50 -8.32
N LEU A 49 0.89 -6.35 -7.92
CA LEU A 49 0.81 -5.95 -6.52
C LEU A 49 -0.05 -6.94 -5.73
N ILE A 50 -1.19 -7.36 -6.26
CA ILE A 50 -2.04 -8.38 -5.61
C ILE A 50 -1.25 -9.69 -5.42
N ALA A 51 -0.51 -10.13 -6.44
CA ALA A 51 0.32 -11.33 -6.36
C ALA A 51 1.46 -11.19 -5.33
N MET A 52 2.08 -10.01 -5.24
CA MET A 52 3.11 -9.72 -4.23
C MET A 52 2.59 -9.77 -2.81
N ILE A 53 1.39 -9.23 -2.57
CA ILE A 53 0.76 -9.27 -1.24
C ILE A 53 0.33 -10.69 -0.88
N ALA A 54 -0.12 -11.48 -1.86
CA ALA A 54 -0.55 -12.87 -1.65
C ALA A 54 0.63 -13.83 -1.40
N ASP A 55 1.75 -13.65 -2.10
CA ASP A 55 2.96 -14.45 -1.93
C ASP A 55 4.22 -13.56 -1.94
N PRO A 56 4.52 -12.89 -0.81
CA PRO A 56 5.67 -11.97 -0.73
C PRO A 56 7.02 -12.68 -0.91
N GLN A 57 7.09 -13.99 -0.64
CA GLN A 57 8.33 -14.76 -0.77
C GLN A 57 8.74 -14.99 -2.24
N ALA A 58 7.79 -14.94 -3.17
CA ALA A 58 8.06 -15.00 -4.61
C ALA A 58 8.73 -13.72 -5.16
N TRP A 59 8.82 -12.65 -4.37
CA TRP A 59 9.28 -11.33 -4.81
C TRP A 59 10.46 -10.80 -3.99
N PRO A 60 11.63 -11.48 -4.03
CA PRO A 60 12.77 -11.16 -3.16
C PRO A 60 13.34 -9.74 -3.34
N ASN A 61 13.13 -9.13 -4.51
CA ASN A 61 13.57 -7.76 -4.79
C ASN A 61 12.79 -6.68 -3.99
N PHE A 62 11.66 -7.05 -3.39
CA PHE A 62 10.76 -6.14 -2.65
C PHE A 62 10.62 -6.54 -1.18
N THR A 63 11.53 -7.38 -0.67
CA THR A 63 11.41 -7.98 0.67
C THR A 63 11.21 -6.91 1.75
N THR A 64 12.03 -5.85 1.75
CA THR A 64 11.98 -4.79 2.76
C THR A 64 10.65 -4.03 2.72
N GLU A 65 10.19 -3.67 1.53
CA GLU A 65 8.94 -2.94 1.34
C GLU A 65 7.72 -3.79 1.70
N LEU A 66 7.76 -5.09 1.36
CA LEU A 66 6.70 -6.03 1.70
C LEU A 66 6.64 -6.33 3.20
N GLU A 67 7.76 -6.35 3.92
CA GLU A 67 7.78 -6.43 5.38
C GLU A 67 7.05 -5.24 6.02
N VAL A 68 7.29 -4.02 5.51
CA VAL A 68 6.60 -2.81 6.00
C VAL A 68 5.09 -2.90 5.74
N ILE A 69 4.68 -3.32 4.54
CA ILE A 69 3.26 -3.51 4.24
C ILE A 69 2.63 -4.57 5.16
N GLN A 70 3.29 -5.70 5.38
CA GLN A 70 2.78 -6.74 6.30
C GLN A 70 2.60 -6.21 7.73
N ILE A 71 3.54 -5.40 8.23
CA ILE A 71 3.41 -4.75 9.53
C ILE A 71 2.20 -3.80 9.54
N LEU A 72 2.03 -3.00 8.49
CA LEU A 72 0.87 -2.11 8.38
C LEU A 72 -0.44 -2.90 8.32
N GLN A 73 -0.51 -4.02 7.60
CA GLN A 73 -1.68 -4.90 7.53
C GLN A 73 -2.13 -5.40 8.91
N MET A 74 -1.20 -5.64 9.85
CA MET A 74 -1.56 -6.05 11.21
C MET A 74 -2.41 -5.00 11.96
N CYS A 75 -2.35 -3.73 11.55
CA CYS A 75 -3.16 -2.64 12.10
C CYS A 75 -4.57 -2.56 11.46
N PHE A 76 -4.84 -3.34 10.41
CA PHE A 76 -6.11 -3.38 9.67
C PHE A 76 -6.73 -4.78 9.74
N PRO A 77 -7.48 -5.13 10.80
CA PRO A 77 -8.06 -6.46 10.97
C PRO A 77 -9.03 -6.89 9.86
N ASP A 78 -9.61 -5.94 9.12
CA ASP A 78 -10.50 -6.21 7.99
C ASP A 78 -9.79 -6.23 6.62
N PHE A 79 -8.45 -6.13 6.60
CA PHE A 79 -7.65 -6.23 5.37
C PHE A 79 -7.76 -7.66 4.81
N LYS A 80 -8.16 -7.77 3.54
CA LYS A 80 -8.41 -9.04 2.84
C LYS A 80 -7.75 -9.03 1.47
#